data_AF-A0A918ULQ7-F1
#
_entry.id   AF-A0A918ULQ7-F1
#
_cell.length_a   1.000
_cell.length_b   1.000
_cell.length_c   1.000
_cell.angle_alpha   90.00
_cell.angle_beta   90.00
_cell.angle_gamma   90.00
#
_symmetry.space_group_name_H-M   'P 1'
#
loop_
_entity.id
_entity.type
_entity.pdbx_description
1 polymer ?
#
loop_
_entity_poly.entity_id
_entity_poly.type
_entity_poly.pdbx_seq_one_letter_code
_entity_poly.pdbx_strand_id
1 'polypeptide(L)'
;MPSPEMDLRLHGFEAADERTDEAFWHAIGIEQDMLTVLAEHHTPDGLHSYFVLHNGAVTWGIPGEPQFVALHLRRDPPTKTFRFDHAELPLPAMAQSWLIHRGCPPGAIGLLPGMGTAPADESTRALEQWPRSDGDNFALLHSYTDDDPGNAVTVVVLRAGCVTV
;
A
#
# COMPACT_ATOMS: atom_id res chain seq x y z
N MET A 1 14.95 15.41 -2.32
CA MET A 1 14.82 14.96 -3.72
C MET A 1 13.35 15.09 -4.08
N PRO A 2 12.97 15.54 -5.30
CA PRO A 2 11.56 15.48 -5.69
C PRO A 2 11.10 14.01 -5.60
N SER A 3 9.98 13.76 -4.93
CA SER A 3 9.36 12.44 -4.96
C SER A 3 9.03 12.10 -6.41
N PRO A 4 9.30 10.88 -6.89
CA PRO A 4 8.92 10.49 -8.24
C PRO A 4 7.40 10.68 -8.39
N GLU A 5 7.00 11.35 -9.48
CA GLU A 5 5.59 11.52 -9.84
C GLU A 5 4.98 10.13 -10.04
N MET A 6 3.83 9.87 -9.41
CA MET A 6 3.18 8.57 -9.47
C MET A 6 2.65 8.31 -10.89
N ASP A 7 3.30 7.42 -11.64
CA ASP A 7 2.84 6.97 -12.95
C ASP A 7 1.89 5.76 -12.81
N LEU A 8 0.59 6.06 -12.81
CA LEU A 8 -0.45 5.03 -12.76
C LEU A 8 -0.57 4.22 -14.07
N ARG A 9 0.09 4.61 -15.17
CA ARG A 9 0.01 3.98 -16.50
C ARG A 9 -1.42 3.74 -17.00
N LEU A 10 -2.35 4.65 -16.71
CA LEU A 10 -3.75 4.56 -17.13
C LEU A 10 -4.02 5.29 -18.46
N HIS A 11 -2.99 5.77 -19.16
CA HIS A 11 -3.17 6.47 -20.43
C HIS A 11 -3.95 5.62 -21.45
N GLY A 12 -5.07 6.15 -21.91
CA GLY A 12 -5.95 5.48 -22.88
C GLY A 12 -6.87 4.42 -22.27
N PHE A 13 -6.92 4.32 -20.94
CA PHE A 13 -7.89 3.51 -20.21
C PHE A 13 -8.84 4.42 -19.43
N GLU A 14 -10.13 4.09 -19.47
CA GLU A 14 -11.15 4.73 -18.62
C GLU A 14 -11.53 3.79 -17.47
N ALA A 15 -12.18 4.30 -16.42
CA ALA A 15 -12.74 3.43 -15.40
C ALA A 15 -13.76 2.46 -16.03
N ALA A 16 -13.84 1.23 -15.54
CA ALA A 16 -14.74 0.22 -16.11
C ALA A 16 -16.23 0.56 -16.00
N ASP A 17 -16.60 1.41 -15.04
CA ASP A 17 -17.94 1.90 -14.80
C ASP A 17 -17.85 3.17 -13.92
N GLU A 18 -18.94 3.95 -13.85
CA GLU A 18 -19.03 5.19 -13.07
C GLU A 18 -18.72 4.96 -11.58
N ARG A 19 -19.12 3.82 -11.03
CA ARG A 19 -18.81 3.44 -9.65
C ARG A 19 -17.31 3.26 -9.43
N THR A 20 -16.62 2.64 -10.39
CA THR A 20 -15.17 2.48 -10.35
C THR A 20 -14.48 3.85 -10.43
N ASP A 21 -14.99 4.76 -11.26
CA ASP A 21 -14.45 6.12 -11.40
C ASP A 21 -14.57 6.92 -10.11
N GLU A 22 -15.77 6.98 -9.53
CA GLU A 22 -16.04 7.67 -8.27
C GLU A 22 -15.22 7.09 -7.12
N ALA A 23 -15.19 5.75 -6.99
CA ALA A 23 -14.39 5.08 -5.96
C ALA A 23 -12.90 5.38 -6.13
N PHE A 24 -12.40 5.42 -7.38
CA PHE A 24 -11.00 5.71 -7.66
C PHE A 24 -10.64 7.16 -7.34
N TRP A 25 -11.52 8.10 -7.69
CA TRP A 25 -11.37 9.50 -7.34
C TRP A 25 -11.24 9.70 -5.83
N HIS A 26 -12.12 9.08 -5.03
CA HIS A 26 -12.06 9.18 -3.58
C HIS A 26 -10.85 8.51 -2.95
N ALA A 27 -10.46 7.33 -3.46
CA ALA A 27 -9.38 6.56 -2.86
C ALA A 27 -7.98 7.07 -3.24
N ILE A 28 -7.83 7.63 -4.44
CA ILE A 28 -6.51 7.94 -5.04
C ILE A 28 -6.50 9.33 -5.67
N GLY A 29 -7.50 9.66 -6.49
CA GLY A 29 -7.47 10.85 -7.35
C GLY A 29 -7.46 12.19 -6.61
N ILE A 30 -8.23 12.31 -5.53
CA ILE A 30 -8.39 13.56 -4.77
C ILE A 30 -7.11 13.99 -4.04
N GLU A 31 -6.26 13.04 -3.66
CA GLU A 31 -5.03 13.26 -2.87
C GLU A 31 -3.77 12.84 -3.63
N GLN A 32 -3.88 12.60 -4.94
CA GLN A 32 -2.80 12.04 -5.76
C GLN A 32 -1.49 12.85 -5.67
N ASP A 33 -1.56 14.17 -5.53
CA ASP A 33 -0.42 15.07 -5.37
C ASP A 33 0.25 14.99 -3.98
N MET A 34 -0.45 14.42 -2.99
CA MET A 34 0.02 14.17 -1.62
C MET A 34 0.47 12.71 -1.40
N LEU A 35 0.31 11.84 -2.41
CA LEU A 35 0.76 10.45 -2.37
C LEU A 35 2.24 10.35 -2.74
N THR A 36 3.04 9.79 -1.83
CA THR A 36 4.44 9.46 -2.08
C THR A 36 4.58 7.97 -2.38
N VAL A 37 5.14 7.62 -3.54
CA VAL A 37 5.42 6.23 -3.90
C VAL A 37 6.57 5.68 -3.05
N LEU A 38 6.29 4.66 -2.24
CA LEU A 38 7.30 3.94 -1.45
C LEU A 38 7.79 2.68 -2.15
N ALA A 39 6.92 2.02 -2.91
CA ALA A 39 7.24 0.87 -3.74
C ALA A 39 6.27 0.80 -4.93
N GLU A 40 6.75 0.33 -6.08
CA GLU A 40 5.91 0.08 -7.24
C GLU A 40 6.39 -1.16 -8.02
N HIS A 41 5.45 -1.86 -8.64
CA HIS A 41 5.72 -2.94 -9.56
C HIS A 41 4.70 -2.96 -10.69
N HIS A 42 5.17 -3.10 -11.92
CA HIS A 42 4.34 -3.30 -13.10
C HIS A 42 4.64 -4.67 -13.71
N THR A 43 3.59 -5.40 -14.07
CA THR A 43 3.79 -6.68 -14.77
C THR A 43 4.33 -6.43 -16.18
N PRO A 44 5.14 -7.36 -16.73
CA PRO A 44 5.72 -7.19 -18.07
C PRO A 44 4.69 -7.02 -19.20
N ASP A 45 3.49 -7.60 -19.03
CA ASP A 45 2.36 -7.46 -19.95
C ASP A 45 1.59 -6.13 -19.78
N GLY A 46 1.94 -5.32 -18.78
CA GLY A 46 1.29 -4.06 -18.47
C GLY A 46 -0.14 -4.19 -17.93
N LEU A 47 -0.63 -5.39 -17.67
CA LEU A 47 -2.01 -5.61 -17.22
C LEU A 47 -2.21 -5.26 -15.75
N HIS A 48 -1.16 -5.33 -14.94
CA HIS A 48 -1.22 -5.04 -13.51
C HIS A 48 -0.19 -4.00 -13.08
N SER A 49 -0.59 -3.12 -12.18
CA SER A 49 0.32 -2.29 -11.39
C SER A 49 0.03 -2.47 -9.90
N TYR A 50 1.08 -2.49 -9.09
CA TYR A 50 1.02 -2.62 -7.64
C TYR A 50 1.79 -1.45 -7.03
N PHE A 51 1.22 -0.79 -6.02
CA PHE A 51 1.87 0.33 -5.35
C PHE A 51 1.73 0.23 -3.83
N VAL A 52 2.79 0.62 -3.13
CA VAL A 52 2.75 1.01 -1.72
C VAL A 52 2.96 2.51 -1.69
N LEU A 53 1.95 3.23 -1.19
CA LEU A 53 1.92 4.68 -1.16
C LEU A 53 1.88 5.16 0.30
N HIS A 54 2.51 6.29 0.58
CA HIS A 54 2.31 7.05 1.80
C HIS A 54 1.43 8.26 1.50
N ASN A 55 0.33 8.39 2.24
CA ASN A 55 -0.60 9.49 2.10
C ASN A 55 -0.30 10.59 3.13
N GLY A 56 0.37 11.65 2.68
CA GLY A 56 0.68 12.80 3.53
C GLY A 56 -0.52 13.69 3.86
N ALA A 57 -1.68 13.49 3.22
CA ALA A 57 -2.89 14.26 3.52
C ALA A 57 -3.54 13.83 4.86
N VAL A 58 -3.32 12.58 5.29
CA VAL A 58 -3.92 12.01 6.53
C VAL A 58 -3.50 12.78 7.79
N THR A 59 -2.38 13.51 7.76
CA THR A 59 -2.01 14.47 8.82
C THR A 59 -3.12 15.48 9.14
N TRP A 60 -4.00 15.77 8.18
CA TRP A 60 -5.16 16.66 8.33
C TRP A 60 -6.49 15.91 8.47
N GLY A 61 -6.45 14.57 8.50
CA GLY A 61 -7.59 13.65 8.61
C GLY A 61 -7.95 13.33 10.06
N ILE A 62 -8.43 12.09 10.31
CA ILE A 62 -8.76 11.65 11.66
C ILE A 62 -7.47 11.21 12.37
N PRO A 63 -7.12 11.78 13.53
CA PRO A 63 -5.95 11.36 14.28
C PRO A 63 -5.92 9.85 14.53
N GLY A 64 -4.78 9.21 14.26
CA GLY A 64 -4.62 7.78 14.41
C GLY A 64 -4.86 6.94 13.15
N GLU A 65 -5.34 7.54 12.06
CA GLU A 65 -5.63 6.82 10.81
C GLU A 65 -4.36 6.18 10.19
N PRO A 66 -4.52 5.04 9.49
CA PRO A 66 -3.44 4.47 8.71
C PRO A 66 -2.99 5.42 7.58
N GLN A 67 -1.68 5.61 7.42
CA GLN A 67 -1.13 6.53 6.42
C GLN A 67 -0.60 5.82 5.17
N PHE A 68 -0.66 4.49 5.10
CA PHE A 68 -0.18 3.75 3.94
C PHE A 68 -1.33 3.18 3.13
N VAL A 69 -1.25 3.32 1.80
CA VAL A 69 -2.22 2.77 0.86
C VAL A 69 -1.55 1.69 0.02
N ALA A 70 -2.10 0.49 0.04
CA ALA A 70 -1.82 -0.54 -0.95
C ALA A 70 -2.78 -0.36 -2.13
N LEU A 71 -2.28 -0.24 -3.35
CA LEU A 71 -3.08 -0.09 -4.57
C LEU A 71 -2.75 -1.18 -5.58
N HIS A 72 -3.78 -1.89 -6.06
CA HIS A 72 -3.68 -2.84 -7.18
C HIS A 72 -4.53 -2.34 -8.34
N LEU A 73 -3.90 -2.03 -9.47
CA LEU A 73 -4.56 -1.68 -10.72
C LEU A 73 -4.58 -2.88 -11.68
N ARG A 74 -5.71 -3.03 -12.38
CA ARG A 74 -5.94 -4.06 -13.42
C ARG A 74 -6.48 -3.37 -14.67
N ARG A 75 -5.88 -3.65 -15.82
CA ARG A 75 -6.30 -3.11 -17.12
C ARG A 75 -6.91 -4.21 -17.98
N ASP A 76 -7.93 -3.84 -18.75
CA ASP A 76 -8.59 -4.67 -19.74
C ASP A 76 -8.40 -4.02 -21.13
N PRO A 77 -7.37 -4.41 -21.90
CA PRO A 77 -7.07 -3.81 -23.20
C PRO A 77 -8.20 -3.96 -24.25
N PRO A 78 -8.90 -5.11 -24.35
CA PRO A 78 -10.08 -5.24 -25.22
C PRO A 78 -11.14 -4.14 -25.04
N THR A 79 -11.48 -3.80 -23.81
CA THR A 79 -12.48 -2.77 -23.51
C THR A 79 -11.88 -1.39 -23.28
N LYS A 80 -10.55 -1.29 -23.20
CA LYS A 80 -9.80 -0.09 -22.78
C LYS A 80 -10.29 0.46 -21.44
N THR A 81 -10.55 -0.43 -20.49
CA THR A 81 -10.98 -0.04 -19.14
C THR A 81 -10.02 -0.51 -18.05
N PHE A 82 -10.09 0.11 -16.87
CA PHE A 82 -9.38 -0.34 -15.69
C PHE A 82 -10.32 -0.60 -14.50
N ARG A 83 -9.86 -1.46 -13.60
CA ARG A 83 -10.41 -1.67 -12.26
C ARG A 83 -9.29 -1.58 -11.24
N PHE A 84 -9.65 -1.32 -10.00
CA PHE A 84 -8.67 -1.26 -8.91
C PHE A 84 -9.20 -1.91 -7.65
N ASP A 85 -8.29 -2.34 -6.79
CA ASP A 85 -8.54 -2.63 -5.39
C ASP A 85 -7.55 -1.79 -4.57
N HIS A 86 -7.94 -1.39 -3.37
CA HIS A 86 -7.02 -0.72 -2.45
C HIS A 86 -7.28 -1.10 -0.99
N ALA A 87 -6.32 -0.82 -0.11
CA ALA A 87 -6.48 -0.90 1.33
C ALA A 87 -5.59 0.11 2.05
N GLU A 88 -6.15 0.79 3.03
CA GLU A 88 -5.42 1.61 4.00
C GLU A 88 -4.90 0.71 5.13
N LEU A 89 -3.59 0.76 5.36
CA LEU A 89 -2.88 -0.18 6.23
C LEU A 89 -1.87 0.57 7.09
N PRO A 90 -1.66 0.14 8.35
CA PRO A 90 -0.86 0.91 9.29
C PRO A 90 0.65 0.75 9.06
N LEU A 91 1.09 -0.30 8.35
CA LEU A 91 2.51 -0.58 8.11
C LEU A 91 2.78 -0.86 6.63
N PRO A 92 3.93 -0.42 6.09
CA PRO A 92 4.33 -0.75 4.71
C PRO A 92 4.42 -2.26 4.47
N ALA A 93 4.87 -3.04 5.46
CA ALA A 93 4.95 -4.50 5.35
C ALA A 93 3.57 -5.15 5.19
N MET A 94 2.53 -4.59 5.82
CA MET A 94 1.15 -5.07 5.64
C MET A 94 0.62 -4.71 4.25
N ALA A 95 0.93 -3.52 3.74
CA ALA A 95 0.60 -3.13 2.37
C ALA A 95 1.27 -4.04 1.34
N GLN A 96 2.55 -4.34 1.51
CA GLN A 96 3.28 -5.30 0.67
C GLN A 96 2.62 -6.68 0.72
N SER A 97 2.29 -7.18 1.92
CA SER A 97 1.60 -8.45 2.10
C SER A 97 0.26 -8.49 1.37
N TRP A 98 -0.57 -7.46 1.52
CA TRP A 98 -1.87 -7.35 0.87
C TRP A 98 -1.77 -7.40 -0.67
N LEU A 99 -0.71 -6.82 -1.26
CA LEU A 99 -0.44 -6.86 -2.70
C LEU A 99 0.09 -8.22 -3.15
N ILE A 100 0.93 -8.88 -2.34
CA ILE A 100 1.45 -10.22 -2.61
C ILE A 100 0.29 -11.22 -2.72
N HIS A 101 -0.68 -11.16 -1.81
CA HIS A 101 -1.89 -12.00 -1.86
C HIS A 101 -2.78 -11.72 -3.09
N ARG A 102 -2.55 -10.60 -3.79
CA ARG A 102 -3.22 -10.24 -5.07
C ARG A 102 -2.38 -10.54 -6.30
N GLY A 103 -1.28 -11.27 -6.15
CA GLY A 103 -0.45 -11.76 -7.24
C GLY A 103 0.79 -10.91 -7.52
N CYS A 104 1.14 -9.95 -6.65
CA CYS A 104 2.43 -9.27 -6.75
C CYS A 104 3.57 -10.23 -6.37
N PRO A 105 4.63 -10.38 -7.18
CA PRO A 105 5.76 -11.20 -6.79
C PRO A 105 6.44 -10.64 -5.52
N PRO A 106 6.69 -11.45 -4.47
CA PRO A 106 7.23 -10.94 -3.20
C PRO A 106 8.56 -10.18 -3.31
N GLY A 107 9.42 -10.58 -4.25
CA GLY A 107 10.70 -9.91 -4.51
C GLY A 107 10.61 -8.64 -5.35
N ALA A 108 9.42 -8.30 -5.86
CA ALA A 108 9.24 -7.19 -6.81
C ALA A 108 8.65 -5.91 -6.17
N ILE A 109 8.16 -5.98 -4.93
CA ILE A 109 7.49 -4.85 -4.24
C ILE A 109 8.26 -4.39 -2.98
N GLY A 110 9.59 -4.35 -3.06
CA GLY A 110 10.44 -3.80 -2.00
C GLY A 110 10.33 -2.27 -1.91
N LEU A 111 10.50 -1.71 -0.71
CA LEU A 111 10.58 -0.26 -0.55
C LEU A 111 11.79 0.28 -1.32
N LEU A 112 11.63 1.46 -1.93
CA LEU A 112 12.71 2.16 -2.62
C LEU A 112 13.85 2.48 -1.64
N PRO A 113 15.11 2.50 -2.10
CA PRO A 113 16.23 2.83 -1.24
C PRO A 113 16.03 4.17 -0.52
N GLY A 114 16.17 4.16 0.81
CA GLY A 114 15.95 5.35 1.65
C GLY A 114 14.49 5.64 2.01
N MET A 115 13.54 4.82 1.53
CA MET A 115 12.14 4.88 1.94
C MET A 115 11.88 3.85 3.04
N GLY A 116 11.42 4.32 4.21
CA GLY A 116 11.11 3.49 5.38
C GLY A 116 12.09 3.66 6.54
N THR A 117 11.79 3.02 7.67
CA THR A 117 12.63 3.02 8.86
C THR A 117 13.72 1.97 8.77
N ALA A 118 14.90 2.26 9.33
CA ALA A 118 15.89 1.23 9.57
C ALA A 118 15.44 0.40 10.80
N PRO A 119 15.42 -0.93 10.70
CA PRO A 119 15.12 -1.76 11.86
C PRO A 119 16.14 -1.48 12.96
N ALA A 120 15.67 -1.34 14.20
CA ALA A 120 16.53 -1.04 15.34
C ALA A 120 17.51 -2.18 15.66
N ASP A 121 17.07 -3.42 15.43
CA ASP A 121 17.84 -4.64 15.67
C ASP A 121 17.37 -5.80 14.76
N GLU A 122 18.03 -6.96 14.85
CA GLU A 122 17.67 -8.16 14.08
C GLU A 122 16.28 -8.70 14.43
N SER A 123 15.80 -8.48 15.65
CA SER A 123 14.46 -8.94 16.05
C SER A 123 13.39 -8.11 15.36
N THR A 124 13.61 -6.80 15.24
CA THR A 124 12.79 -5.85 14.50
C THR A 124 12.83 -6.18 13.01
N ARG A 125 14.01 -6.50 12.46
CA ARG A 125 14.13 -6.92 11.07
C ARG A 125 13.37 -8.23 10.78
N ALA A 126 13.42 -9.20 11.70
CA ALA A 126 12.63 -10.42 11.58
C ALA A 126 11.12 -10.11 11.64
N LEU A 127 10.72 -9.23 12.56
CA LEU A 127 9.34 -8.76 12.70
C LEU A 127 8.84 -7.96 11.49
N GLU A 128 9.68 -7.25 10.75
CA GLU A 128 9.27 -6.56 9.51
C GLU A 128 9.15 -7.53 8.32
N GLN A 129 9.98 -8.57 8.28
CA GLN A 129 9.92 -9.60 7.23
C GLN A 129 8.72 -10.54 7.40
N TRP A 130 8.30 -10.80 8.64
CA TRP A 130 7.24 -11.76 8.94
C TRP A 130 5.84 -11.38 8.40
N PRO A 131 5.32 -10.15 8.60
CA PRO A 131 4.06 -9.70 8.03
C PRO A 131 4.04 -9.75 6.50
N ARG A 132 5.21 -9.57 5.85
CA ARG A 132 5.35 -9.67 4.40
C ARG A 132 5.16 -11.11 3.89
N SER A 133 5.55 -12.10 4.67
CA SER A 133 5.48 -13.53 4.30
C SER A 133 4.20 -14.23 4.77
N ASP A 134 3.63 -13.77 5.89
CA ASP A 134 2.61 -14.51 6.66
C ASP A 134 1.40 -13.62 7.04
N GLY A 135 1.11 -12.59 6.26
CA GLY A 135 0.07 -11.59 6.57
C GLY A 135 -1.33 -12.19 6.82
N ASP A 136 -1.67 -13.30 6.17
CA ASP A 136 -2.93 -14.02 6.37
C ASP A 136 -3.00 -14.77 7.72
N ASN A 137 -1.86 -15.00 8.38
CA ASN A 137 -1.81 -15.60 9.72
C ASN A 137 -2.08 -14.57 10.83
N PHE A 138 -2.32 -13.30 10.51
CA PHE A 138 -2.61 -12.28 11.50
C PHE A 138 -3.85 -11.47 11.15
N ALA A 139 -4.76 -11.35 12.13
CA ALA A 139 -5.85 -10.40 12.03
C ALA A 139 -5.42 -9.08 12.67
N LEU A 140 -5.46 -7.98 11.91
CA LEU A 140 -5.36 -6.63 12.45
C LEU A 140 -6.55 -6.38 13.37
N LEU A 141 -6.30 -6.17 14.67
CA LEU A 141 -7.34 -5.85 15.64
C LEU A 141 -7.49 -4.34 15.82
N HIS A 142 -6.36 -3.63 15.85
CA HIS A 142 -6.34 -2.19 16.09
C HIS A 142 -5.02 -1.59 15.57
N SER A 143 -5.08 -0.32 15.16
CA SER A 143 -3.91 0.48 14.85
C SER A 143 -4.12 1.93 15.27
N TYR A 144 -3.01 2.61 15.58
CA TYR A 144 -2.97 4.03 15.87
C TYR A 144 -1.67 4.64 15.35
N THR A 145 -1.75 5.74 14.62
CA THR A 145 -0.60 6.52 14.14
C THR A 145 -0.56 7.90 14.80
N ASP A 146 0.54 8.20 15.48
CA ASP A 146 0.97 9.56 15.84
C ASP A 146 2.02 9.98 14.81
N ASP A 147 1.74 11.02 14.03
CA ASP A 147 2.60 11.50 12.94
C ASP A 147 3.33 12.80 13.29
N ASP A 148 3.41 13.17 14.58
CA ASP A 148 4.25 14.27 15.05
C ASP A 148 5.70 14.06 14.58
N PRO A 149 6.28 14.97 13.77
CA PRO A 149 7.66 14.84 13.29
C PRO A 149 8.71 14.70 14.40
N GLY A 150 8.41 15.17 15.62
CA GLY A 150 9.27 15.02 16.79
C GLY A 150 9.15 13.67 17.50
N ASN A 151 8.08 12.91 17.26
CA ASN A 151 7.76 11.67 17.98
C ASN A 151 6.82 10.75 17.17
N ALA A 152 7.12 10.49 15.91
CA ALA A 152 6.28 9.67 15.05
C ALA A 152 6.23 8.22 15.58
N VAL A 153 5.03 7.71 15.86
CA VAL A 153 4.79 6.38 16.43
C VAL A 153 3.59 5.74 15.76
N THR A 154 3.79 4.53 15.23
CA THR A 154 2.67 3.66 14.82
C THR A 154 2.58 2.48 15.78
N VAL A 155 1.39 2.28 16.36
CA VAL A 155 1.05 1.12 17.18
C VAL A 155 0.13 0.21 16.38
N VAL A 156 0.44 -1.09 16.36
CA VAL A 156 -0.40 -2.11 15.72
C VAL A 156 -0.62 -3.26 16.67
N VAL A 157 -1.87 -3.68 16.83
CA VAL A 157 -2.28 -4.85 17.60
C VAL A 157 -2.73 -5.93 16.64
N LEU A 158 -1.96 -7.01 16.60
CA LEU A 158 -2.22 -8.17 15.75
C LEU A 158 -2.62 -9.37 16.61
N ARG A 159 -3.58 -10.16 16.11
CA ARG A 159 -3.89 -11.48 16.66
C ARG A 159 -3.32 -12.54 15.74
N ALA A 160 -2.46 -13.41 16.29
CA ALA A 160 -2.02 -14.62 15.60
C ALA A 160 -3.22 -15.55 15.35
N GLY A 161 -3.31 -16.07 14.13
CA GLY A 161 -4.14 -17.22 13.79
C GLY A 161 -3.60 -18.47 14.49
N CYS A 162 -4.49 -19.38 14.88
CA CYS A 162 -4.07 -20.65 15.43
C CYS A 162 -3.53 -21.51 14.28
N VAL A 163 -2.22 -21.75 14.25
CA VAL A 163 -1.63 -22.78 13.37
C VAL A 163 -2.13 -24.12 13.91
N THR A 164 -3.09 -24.72 13.22
CA THR A 164 -3.48 -26.11 13.53
C THR A 164 -2.40 -26.99 12.89
N VAL A 165 -1.53 -27.56 13.73
CA VAL A 165 -0.47 -28.51 13.34
C VAL A 165 -1.09 -29.86 13.01
#